data_AF-A0A5P2BLL7-F1
#
_entry.id   AF-A0A5P2BLL7-F1
#
_cell.length_a   1.000
_cell.length_b   1.000
_cell.length_c   1.000
_cell.angle_alpha   90.00
_cell.angle_beta   90.00
_cell.angle_gamma   90.00
#
_symmetry.space_group_name_H-M   'P 1'
#
loop_
_entity.id
_entity.type
_entity.pdbx_description
1 polymer ?
#
loop_
_entity_poly.entity_id
_entity_poly.type
_entity_poly.pdbx_seq_one_letter_code
_entity_poly.pdbx_strand_id
1 'polypeptide(L)'
;MDIPPPPGPNAPPGGAPGQPDQPGAPWPPQPPHGQLPYQAWPGPYSPYSRPPVNGFAIASLVFGIFCFVPAVGLVLGLVGLAQIKRKGERGKGLAIAGGILSVVGVVLLVLSVATGAARDFAEGFKDAARESRQSGTGFPVDKGGCFDAPDGKIDSMEYAAQVDEVPCAGKHDGEVFASFRVTGAEYPGEDAMIDLAESKCTDLQWAYVMDTWADFGDAQIYYFMPDRTTWRHGDRHGTCIFGAVDAGERLEGSLRSDATTLDADQLAYVKADRAFSKEYLAAPAEERIEDDLDGHKKWAARVDKGLAEQARQLRAHDWPTGTQKHIDRLVTEIEKGRKEWAKAAEASDADTFDKHYLAGFRKMGDKSAIPARKSLRLGTTSPRDATPWDGPETGLDEDHGAGGDSEEA
;
A
#
# COMPACT_ATOMS: atom_id res chain seq x y z
N MET A 1 -29.77 -1.92 14.96
CA MET A 1 -31.01 -1.18 14.69
C MET A 1 -30.64 0.29 14.56
N ASP A 2 -30.77 1.00 13.44
CA ASP A 2 -30.96 0.65 12.02
C ASP A 2 -30.41 1.84 11.23
N ILE A 3 -29.64 1.57 10.18
CA ILE A 3 -29.12 2.56 9.23
C ILE A 3 -30.16 2.69 8.11
N PRO A 4 -30.62 3.90 7.73
CA PRO A 4 -31.61 4.06 6.67
C PRO A 4 -30.98 3.80 5.28
N PRO A 5 -31.75 3.25 4.32
CA PRO A 5 -31.22 2.92 2.99
C PRO A 5 -31.14 4.16 2.07
N PRO A 6 -30.29 4.10 1.01
CA PRO A 6 -30.10 5.22 0.08
C PRO A 6 -31.27 5.40 -0.90
N PRO A 7 -31.47 6.62 -1.46
CA PRO A 7 -32.55 6.89 -2.42
C PRO A 7 -32.26 6.30 -3.81
N GLY A 8 -33.28 5.71 -4.43
CA GLY A 8 -33.22 5.18 -5.81
C GLY A 8 -33.40 6.24 -6.91
N PRO A 9 -33.22 5.86 -8.20
CA PRO A 9 -33.18 6.79 -9.32
C PRO A 9 -34.57 7.23 -9.83
N ASN A 10 -34.68 8.49 -10.23
CA ASN A 10 -35.88 9.13 -10.78
C ASN A 10 -36.31 8.53 -12.14
N ALA A 11 -37.61 8.22 -12.27
CA ALA A 11 -38.29 7.87 -13.53
C ALA A 11 -38.90 9.12 -14.22
N PRO A 12 -39.11 9.10 -15.56
CA PRO A 12 -39.60 10.26 -16.31
C PRO A 12 -41.14 10.48 -16.19
N PRO A 13 -41.65 11.72 -16.38
CA PRO A 13 -43.08 12.01 -16.20
C PRO A 13 -43.96 11.45 -17.32
N GLY A 14 -45.07 10.82 -16.91
CA GLY A 14 -46.09 10.22 -17.76
C GLY A 14 -47.04 11.22 -18.43
N GLY A 15 -47.63 10.76 -19.55
CA GLY A 15 -48.59 11.48 -20.38
C GLY A 15 -49.97 11.65 -19.76
N ALA A 16 -50.67 12.70 -20.21
CA ALA A 16 -52.01 13.07 -19.76
C ALA A 16 -53.13 12.25 -20.45
N PRO A 17 -54.25 11.95 -19.77
CA PRO A 17 -55.36 11.18 -20.35
C PRO A 17 -56.33 12.04 -21.17
N GLY A 18 -56.83 11.48 -22.27
CA GLY A 18 -57.84 12.07 -23.15
C GLY A 18 -59.25 12.16 -22.55
N GLN A 19 -60.03 13.10 -23.06
CA GLN A 19 -61.40 13.39 -22.63
C GLN A 19 -62.42 12.99 -23.73
N PRO A 20 -63.63 12.51 -23.38
CA PRO A 20 -64.51 11.78 -24.31
C PRO A 20 -65.48 12.67 -25.12
N ASP A 21 -65.82 12.18 -26.32
CA ASP A 21 -66.85 12.68 -27.24
C ASP A 21 -68.28 12.59 -26.68
N GLN A 22 -69.11 13.60 -26.94
CA GLN A 22 -70.57 13.49 -26.94
C GLN A 22 -71.26 14.45 -27.94
N PRO A 23 -72.49 14.10 -28.40
CA PRO A 23 -72.98 14.37 -29.76
C PRO A 23 -73.97 15.54 -29.88
N GLY A 24 -74.06 16.11 -31.09
CA GLY A 24 -74.82 17.32 -31.39
C GLY A 24 -76.30 17.16 -31.74
N ALA A 25 -76.99 18.30 -31.85
CA ALA A 25 -78.29 18.47 -32.51
C ALA A 25 -78.52 19.95 -32.92
N PRO A 26 -79.39 20.22 -33.92
CA PRO A 26 -79.17 21.28 -34.93
C PRO A 26 -80.21 22.41 -34.92
N TRP A 27 -79.90 23.57 -35.51
CA TRP A 27 -80.90 24.50 -36.07
C TRP A 27 -80.43 25.18 -37.38
N PRO A 28 -81.36 25.59 -38.27
CA PRO A 28 -81.17 25.77 -39.71
C PRO A 28 -81.36 27.24 -40.16
N PRO A 29 -81.68 27.49 -41.45
CA PRO A 29 -80.81 28.03 -42.49
C PRO A 29 -81.00 29.55 -42.70
N GLN A 30 -80.27 30.17 -43.65
CA GLN A 30 -80.78 31.18 -44.64
C GLN A 30 -79.61 31.77 -45.50
N PRO A 31 -79.88 32.33 -46.69
CA PRO A 31 -79.06 32.17 -47.90
C PRO A 31 -78.47 33.53 -48.43
N PRO A 32 -78.15 33.74 -49.73
CA PRO A 32 -76.78 33.82 -50.21
C PRO A 32 -76.45 35.16 -50.91
N HIS A 33 -75.35 35.84 -50.55
CA HIS A 33 -74.95 37.06 -51.27
C HIS A 33 -73.43 37.09 -51.51
N GLY A 34 -73.08 37.26 -52.79
CA GLY A 34 -71.76 37.03 -53.35
C GLY A 34 -70.68 38.03 -52.95
N GLN A 35 -69.43 37.61 -53.16
CA GLN A 35 -68.25 38.44 -52.97
C GLN A 35 -67.47 38.57 -54.29
N LEU A 36 -67.27 39.83 -54.67
CA LEU A 36 -66.29 40.33 -55.62
C LEU A 36 -65.40 41.34 -54.83
N PRO A 37 -64.22 41.69 -55.37
CA PRO A 37 -62.91 41.38 -54.83
C PRO A 37 -62.45 42.34 -53.71
N TYR A 38 -61.78 41.81 -52.68
CA TYR A 38 -61.13 42.64 -51.66
C TYR A 38 -59.63 42.80 -51.97
N GLN A 39 -59.22 44.04 -52.21
CA GLN A 39 -57.82 44.44 -52.20
C GLN A 39 -57.26 44.40 -50.78
N ALA A 40 -56.14 43.69 -50.60
CA ALA A 40 -55.41 43.64 -49.35
C ALA A 40 -54.59 44.93 -49.15
N TRP A 41 -54.83 45.59 -48.02
CA TRP A 41 -54.00 46.67 -47.48
C TRP A 41 -52.66 46.14 -46.94
N PRO A 42 -51.58 46.95 -46.90
CA PRO A 42 -50.24 46.49 -46.53
C PRO A 42 -50.11 46.29 -45.00
N GLY A 43 -49.70 45.08 -44.60
CA GLY A 43 -49.33 44.75 -43.22
C GLY A 43 -47.88 45.09 -42.86
N PRO A 44 -47.54 45.14 -41.55
CA PRO A 44 -46.35 45.81 -41.02
C PRO A 44 -45.04 45.02 -41.12
N TYR A 45 -43.94 45.77 -41.05
CA TYR A 45 -42.51 45.41 -41.03
C TYR A 45 -42.14 44.02 -40.48
N SER A 46 -41.38 43.27 -41.29
CA SER A 46 -40.69 42.03 -40.92
C SER A 46 -39.37 42.32 -40.18
N PRO A 47 -39.07 41.69 -39.03
CA PRO A 47 -37.76 41.81 -38.40
C PRO A 47 -36.74 40.94 -39.13
N TYR A 48 -35.66 41.58 -39.60
CA TYR A 48 -34.45 40.98 -40.17
C TYR A 48 -34.10 39.59 -39.57
N SER A 49 -34.21 38.52 -40.37
CA SER A 49 -33.54 37.25 -40.08
C SER A 49 -32.03 37.46 -40.14
N ARG A 50 -31.35 37.40 -38.98
CA ARG A 50 -29.89 37.48 -38.90
C ARG A 50 -29.29 36.12 -39.30
N PRO A 51 -28.20 36.08 -40.10
CA PRO A 51 -27.51 34.84 -40.40
C PRO A 51 -27.00 34.13 -39.13
N PRO A 52 -27.00 32.78 -39.08
CA PRO A 52 -26.54 32.01 -37.92
C PRO A 52 -25.05 32.21 -37.64
N VAL A 53 -24.64 32.00 -36.37
CA VAL A 53 -23.24 32.06 -35.94
C VAL A 53 -22.53 30.72 -36.20
N ASN A 54 -21.28 30.75 -36.66
CA ASN A 54 -20.52 29.54 -36.98
C ASN A 54 -20.05 28.81 -35.70
N GLY A 55 -20.40 27.52 -35.58
CA GLY A 55 -20.07 26.70 -34.40
C GLY A 55 -18.58 26.51 -34.15
N PHE A 56 -17.73 26.53 -35.19
CA PHE A 56 -16.28 26.45 -35.04
C PHE A 56 -15.68 27.73 -34.46
N ALA A 57 -16.32 28.89 -34.67
CA ALA A 57 -15.90 30.15 -34.04
C ALA A 57 -16.18 30.15 -32.53
N ILE A 58 -17.28 29.52 -32.10
CA ILE A 58 -17.61 29.34 -30.67
C ILE A 58 -16.65 28.31 -30.06
N ALA A 59 -16.42 27.18 -30.73
CA ALA A 59 -15.47 26.17 -30.27
C ALA A 59 -14.05 26.75 -30.13
N SER A 60 -13.56 27.51 -31.12
CA SER A 60 -12.26 28.19 -31.05
C SER A 60 -12.14 29.13 -29.85
N LEU A 61 -13.21 29.86 -29.52
CA LEU A 61 -13.23 30.71 -28.33
C LEU A 61 -13.18 29.89 -27.03
N VAL A 62 -14.00 28.85 -26.91
CA VAL A 62 -14.05 28.01 -25.70
C VAL A 62 -12.72 27.28 -25.48
N PHE A 63 -12.16 26.67 -26.52
CA PHE A 63 -10.86 25.99 -26.42
C PHE A 63 -9.69 26.97 -26.25
N GLY A 64 -9.78 28.19 -26.80
CA GLY A 64 -8.80 29.25 -26.58
C GLY A 64 -8.82 29.78 -25.14
N ILE A 65 -9.99 29.80 -24.49
CA ILE A 65 -10.14 30.19 -23.07
C ILE A 65 -9.67 29.07 -22.13
N PHE A 66 -9.96 27.81 -22.45
CA PHE A 66 -9.68 26.69 -21.53
C PHE A 66 -8.26 26.12 -21.59
N CYS A 67 -7.35 26.62 -22.43
CA CYS A 67 -5.91 26.33 -22.43
C CYS A 67 -5.45 24.86 -22.51
N PHE A 68 -6.34 23.86 -22.43
CA PHE A 68 -5.96 22.45 -22.32
C PHE A 68 -5.38 21.86 -23.60
N VAL A 69 -5.62 22.48 -24.77
CA VAL A 69 -4.93 22.15 -26.03
C VAL A 69 -4.88 23.39 -26.95
N PRO A 70 -3.93 24.32 -26.77
CA PRO A 70 -3.93 25.60 -27.50
C PRO A 70 -3.74 25.42 -29.01
N ALA A 71 -3.12 24.31 -29.44
CA ALA A 71 -3.01 23.94 -30.86
C ALA A 71 -4.36 23.64 -31.54
N VAL A 72 -5.31 23.03 -30.81
CA VAL A 72 -6.63 22.67 -31.36
C VAL A 72 -7.51 23.92 -31.52
N GLY A 73 -7.46 24.85 -30.57
CA GLY A 73 -8.17 26.13 -30.65
C GLY A 73 -7.73 27.00 -31.85
N LEU A 74 -6.43 26.96 -32.17
CA LEU A 74 -5.87 27.65 -33.33
C LEU A 74 -6.36 27.06 -34.67
N VAL A 75 -6.33 25.73 -34.80
CA VAL A 75 -6.80 25.03 -36.01
C VAL A 75 -8.29 25.27 -36.23
N LEU A 76 -9.11 25.17 -35.17
CA LEU A 76 -10.55 25.41 -35.26
C LEU A 76 -10.89 26.87 -35.60
N GLY A 77 -10.11 27.83 -35.10
CA GLY A 77 -10.27 29.25 -35.43
C GLY A 77 -10.02 29.53 -36.92
N LEU A 78 -8.94 28.96 -37.48
CA LEU A 78 -8.61 29.09 -38.91
C LEU A 78 -9.68 28.45 -39.82
N VAL A 79 -10.20 27.27 -39.45
CA VAL A 79 -11.27 26.60 -40.17
C VAL A 79 -12.59 27.39 -40.09
N GLY A 80 -12.94 27.92 -38.91
CA GLY A 80 -14.11 28.77 -38.72
C GLY A 80 -14.06 30.05 -39.57
N LEU A 81 -12.91 30.73 -39.62
CA LEU A 81 -12.67 31.89 -40.48
C LEU A 81 -12.85 31.58 -41.97
N ALA A 82 -12.38 30.41 -42.42
CA ALA A 82 -12.52 29.96 -43.81
C ALA A 82 -13.98 29.62 -44.17
N GLN A 83 -14.76 29.09 -43.22
CA GLN A 83 -16.19 28.80 -43.42
C GLN A 83 -17.04 30.08 -43.41
N ILE A 84 -16.77 30.99 -42.48
CA ILE A 84 -17.43 32.31 -42.40
C ILE A 84 -17.26 33.08 -43.71
N LYS A 85 -16.04 33.07 -44.29
CA LYS A 85 -15.76 33.75 -45.57
C LYS A 85 -16.51 33.14 -46.75
N ARG A 86 -16.79 31.82 -46.73
CA ARG A 86 -17.46 31.10 -47.81
C ARG A 86 -18.99 31.09 -47.71
N LYS A 87 -19.53 31.03 -46.48
CA LYS A 87 -20.97 30.85 -46.21
C LYS A 87 -21.68 32.12 -45.73
N GLY A 88 -20.96 33.20 -45.46
CA GLY A 88 -21.54 34.47 -44.98
C GLY A 88 -22.08 34.41 -43.53
N GLU A 89 -21.63 33.43 -42.74
CA GLU A 89 -22.06 33.22 -41.36
C GLU A 89 -21.46 34.27 -40.40
N ARG A 90 -22.09 34.48 -39.25
CA ARG A 90 -21.59 35.42 -38.22
C ARG A 90 -20.57 34.73 -37.30
N GLY A 91 -19.69 35.51 -36.66
CA GLY A 91 -18.72 34.97 -35.68
C GLY A 91 -17.24 35.23 -36.01
N LYS A 92 -16.94 36.08 -37.00
CA LYS A 92 -15.56 36.40 -37.39
C LYS A 92 -14.72 36.95 -36.23
N GLY A 93 -15.30 37.80 -35.39
CA GLY A 93 -14.63 38.32 -34.19
C GLY A 93 -14.33 37.26 -33.14
N LEU A 94 -15.20 36.27 -32.98
CA LEU A 94 -15.04 35.15 -32.03
C LEU A 94 -13.89 34.22 -32.46
N ALA A 95 -13.81 33.90 -33.76
CA ALA A 95 -12.72 33.08 -34.30
C ALA A 95 -11.36 33.79 -34.24
N ILE A 96 -11.32 35.11 -34.47
CA ILE A 96 -10.09 35.90 -34.33
C ILE A 96 -9.65 35.96 -32.85
N ALA A 97 -10.59 36.22 -31.94
CA ALA A 97 -10.29 36.26 -30.50
C ALA A 97 -9.78 34.89 -29.99
N GLY A 98 -10.46 33.80 -30.34
CA GLY A 98 -10.03 32.43 -29.96
C GLY A 98 -8.67 32.06 -30.55
N GLY A 99 -8.38 32.47 -31.79
CA GLY A 99 -7.08 32.27 -32.43
C GLY A 99 -5.95 33.07 -31.75
N ILE A 100 -6.17 34.35 -31.44
CA ILE A 100 -5.19 35.19 -30.73
C ILE A 100 -4.88 34.62 -29.35
N LEU A 101 -5.93 34.25 -28.58
CA LEU A 101 -5.76 33.64 -27.26
C LEU A 101 -5.00 32.31 -27.34
N SER A 102 -5.23 31.52 -28.39
CA SER A 102 -4.51 30.27 -28.63
C SER A 102 -3.03 30.51 -28.98
N VAL A 103 -2.70 31.51 -29.80
CA VAL A 103 -1.30 31.88 -30.09
C VAL A 103 -0.58 32.35 -28.82
N VAL A 104 -1.22 33.20 -28.03
CA VAL A 104 -0.67 33.65 -26.74
C VAL A 104 -0.46 32.47 -25.79
N GLY A 105 -1.42 31.54 -25.72
CA GLY A 105 -1.29 30.31 -24.93
C GLY A 105 -0.13 29.42 -25.38
N VAL A 106 0.07 29.24 -26.69
CA VAL A 106 1.23 28.49 -27.22
C VAL A 106 2.55 29.18 -26.88
N VAL A 107 2.64 30.50 -27.05
CA VAL A 107 3.87 31.25 -26.73
C VAL A 107 4.20 31.16 -25.25
N LEU A 108 3.21 31.32 -24.38
CA LEU A 108 3.39 31.17 -22.93
C LEU A 108 3.81 29.75 -22.57
N LEU A 109 3.17 28.72 -23.14
CA LEU A 109 3.55 27.32 -22.93
C LEU A 109 5.01 27.05 -23.34
N VAL A 110 5.41 27.50 -24.54
CA VAL A 110 6.78 27.32 -25.04
C VAL A 110 7.78 28.04 -24.14
N LEU A 111 7.47 29.27 -23.71
CA LEU A 111 8.31 30.00 -22.76
C LEU A 111 8.40 29.28 -21.42
N SER A 112 7.28 28.83 -20.85
CA SER A 112 7.26 28.10 -19.57
C SER A 112 8.05 26.78 -19.62
N VAL A 113 8.06 26.09 -20.77
CA VAL A 113 8.88 24.89 -20.97
C VAL A 113 10.36 25.25 -21.16
N ALA A 114 10.66 26.31 -21.93
CA ALA A 114 12.03 26.71 -22.22
C ALA A 114 12.75 27.33 -21.01
N THR A 115 12.03 28.05 -20.15
CA THR A 115 12.61 28.69 -18.95
C THR A 115 12.62 27.78 -17.72
N GLY A 116 12.02 26.59 -17.79
CA GLY A 116 11.88 25.70 -16.64
C GLY A 116 10.71 26.04 -15.70
N ALA A 117 10.03 27.18 -15.88
CA ALA A 117 8.94 27.62 -15.01
C ALA A 117 7.79 26.60 -14.86
N ALA A 118 7.53 25.79 -15.89
CA ALA A 118 6.55 24.70 -15.80
C ALA A 118 7.00 23.57 -14.86
N ARG A 119 8.31 23.30 -14.78
CA ARG A 119 8.90 22.34 -13.85
C ARG A 119 8.92 22.90 -12.45
N ASP A 120 9.38 24.14 -12.27
CA ASP A 120 9.41 24.82 -10.97
C ASP A 120 8.00 24.92 -10.36
N PHE A 121 6.98 25.19 -11.19
CA PHE A 121 5.59 25.19 -10.75
C PHE A 121 5.08 23.78 -10.41
N ALA A 122 5.47 22.76 -11.17
CA ALA A 122 5.09 21.38 -10.89
C ALA A 122 5.78 20.84 -9.63
N GLU A 123 7.02 21.25 -9.37
CA GLU A 123 7.76 20.98 -8.14
C GLU A 123 7.09 21.71 -6.97
N GLY A 124 6.85 23.02 -7.07
CA GLY A 124 6.12 23.76 -6.04
C GLY A 124 4.71 23.23 -5.77
N PHE A 125 4.01 22.69 -6.78
CA PHE A 125 2.72 22.02 -6.58
C PHE A 125 2.86 20.65 -5.89
N LYS A 126 3.92 19.88 -6.20
CA LYS A 126 4.22 18.63 -5.48
C LYS A 126 4.61 18.93 -4.03
N ASP A 127 5.39 19.98 -3.80
CA ASP A 127 5.79 20.42 -2.48
C ASP A 127 4.57 20.89 -1.68
N ALA A 128 3.70 21.72 -2.27
CA ALA A 128 2.44 22.13 -1.64
C ALA A 128 1.46 20.95 -1.43
N ALA A 129 1.45 19.94 -2.31
CA ALA A 129 0.67 18.72 -2.12
C ALA A 129 1.25 17.83 -1.02
N ARG A 130 2.58 17.77 -0.89
CA ARG A 130 3.29 17.11 0.22
C ARG A 130 3.01 17.84 1.53
N GLU A 131 3.07 19.16 1.54
CA GLU A 131 2.76 20.04 2.66
C GLU A 131 1.27 19.93 3.06
N SER A 132 0.37 19.77 2.09
CA SER A 132 -1.04 19.47 2.33
C SER A 132 -1.26 18.05 2.87
N ARG A 133 -0.45 17.06 2.51
CA ARG A 133 -0.46 15.73 3.16
C ARG A 133 0.10 15.79 4.57
N GLN A 134 1.14 16.60 4.79
CA GLN A 134 1.78 16.89 6.07
C GLN A 134 0.91 17.76 7.00
N SER A 135 -0.10 18.45 6.46
CA SER A 135 -1.14 19.10 7.26
C SER A 135 -2.05 18.09 7.99
N GLY A 136 -1.90 16.80 7.68
CA GLY A 136 -2.42 15.70 8.47
C GLY A 136 -1.48 15.34 9.61
N THR A 137 -2.03 15.17 10.80
CA THR A 137 -1.37 14.56 11.95
C THR A 137 -0.81 13.19 11.55
N GLY A 138 0.50 13.03 11.34
CA GLY A 138 1.09 11.75 10.95
C GLY A 138 2.51 11.88 10.39
N PHE A 139 3.19 10.75 10.23
CA PHE A 139 4.52 10.69 9.62
C PHE A 139 4.43 11.00 8.11
N PRO A 140 5.33 11.81 7.53
CA PRO A 140 5.18 12.36 6.18
C PRO A 140 5.56 11.39 5.05
N VAL A 141 5.98 10.17 5.37
CA VAL A 141 6.39 9.12 4.43
C VAL A 141 5.43 7.95 4.58
N ASP A 142 4.86 7.51 3.46
CA ASP A 142 3.91 6.40 3.44
C ASP A 142 4.62 5.04 3.63
N LYS A 143 3.86 4.02 4.02
CA LYS A 143 4.35 2.62 4.07
C LYS A 143 5.01 2.23 2.74
N GLY A 144 6.25 1.75 2.80
CA GLY A 144 7.05 1.42 1.63
C GLY A 144 8.02 2.51 1.22
N GLY A 145 7.91 3.72 1.78
CA GLY A 145 8.79 4.84 1.51
C GLY A 145 10.02 4.82 2.40
N CYS A 146 11.13 5.32 1.85
CA CYS A 146 12.39 5.50 2.55
C CYS A 146 12.70 6.98 2.69
N PHE A 147 13.47 7.35 3.71
CA PHE A 147 13.73 8.74 4.02
C PHE A 147 15.08 8.98 4.69
N ASP A 148 15.51 10.23 4.63
CA ASP A 148 16.66 10.76 5.35
C ASP A 148 16.19 11.68 6.48
N ALA A 149 16.82 11.53 7.64
CA ALA A 149 16.64 12.39 8.80
C ALA A 149 17.56 13.63 8.68
N PRO A 150 17.13 14.82 9.14
CA PRO A 150 17.90 16.07 8.98
C PRO A 150 19.35 16.02 9.48
N ASP A 151 19.58 15.31 10.59
CA ASP A 151 20.87 15.13 11.26
C ASP A 151 21.40 13.70 11.10
N GLY A 152 20.77 12.89 10.23
CA GLY A 152 21.11 11.49 9.99
C GLY A 152 20.78 10.56 11.16
N LYS A 153 19.95 11.00 12.11
CA LYS A 153 19.67 10.28 13.35
C LYS A 153 18.18 10.23 13.61
N ILE A 154 17.61 9.02 13.60
CA ILE A 154 16.17 8.82 13.80
C ILE A 154 15.79 9.00 15.28
N ASP A 155 16.69 8.68 16.22
CA ASP A 155 16.45 8.74 17.66
C ASP A 155 16.44 10.18 18.23
N SER A 156 17.18 11.11 17.63
CA SER A 156 17.20 12.52 18.01
C SER A 156 16.11 13.35 17.34
N MET A 157 15.28 12.73 16.49
CA MET A 157 14.19 13.43 15.81
C MET A 157 13.08 13.83 16.78
N GLU A 158 13.05 15.12 17.14
CA GLU A 158 11.97 15.68 17.95
C GLU A 158 10.64 15.75 17.17
N TYR A 159 10.69 15.94 15.84
CA TYR A 159 9.50 16.04 14.99
C TYR A 159 9.64 15.25 13.69
N ALA A 160 8.72 14.31 13.47
CA ALA A 160 8.62 13.51 12.25
C ALA A 160 8.45 14.31 10.95
N ALA A 161 7.99 15.56 11.02
CA ALA A 161 7.67 16.39 9.85
C ALA A 161 8.90 16.82 9.02
N GLN A 162 10.12 16.58 9.50
CA GLN A 162 11.35 17.13 8.91
C GLN A 162 12.11 16.16 8.01
N VAL A 163 11.52 15.03 7.61
CA VAL A 163 12.24 14.03 6.80
C VAL A 163 12.12 14.27 5.30
N ASP A 164 13.17 13.88 4.58
CA ASP A 164 13.20 13.89 3.12
C ASP A 164 12.96 12.49 2.57
N GLU A 165 11.89 12.30 1.79
CA GLU A 165 11.62 11.02 1.15
C GLU A 165 12.62 10.80 0.00
N VAL A 166 13.29 9.65 0.01
CA VAL A 166 14.35 9.28 -0.94
C VAL A 166 14.10 7.90 -1.57
N PRO A 167 14.69 7.59 -2.74
CA PRO A 167 14.57 6.27 -3.33
C PRO A 167 15.22 5.18 -2.47
N CYS A 168 14.44 4.16 -2.09
CA CYS A 168 14.92 3.04 -1.27
C CYS A 168 16.06 2.21 -1.89
N ALA A 169 16.29 2.30 -3.20
CA ALA A 169 17.37 1.58 -3.87
C ALA A 169 18.77 2.13 -3.49
N GLY A 170 18.83 3.37 -3.00
CA GLY A 170 20.05 3.97 -2.48
C GLY A 170 20.16 3.85 -0.96
N LYS A 171 21.19 4.48 -0.42
CA LYS A 171 21.34 4.64 1.03
C LYS A 171 20.27 5.56 1.58
N HIS A 172 19.72 5.23 2.74
CA HIS A 172 18.72 6.02 3.44
C HIS A 172 18.78 5.77 4.95
N ASP A 173 18.26 6.70 5.73
CA ASP A 173 18.32 6.59 7.19
C ASP A 173 17.22 5.69 7.73
N GLY A 174 16.02 5.72 7.14
CA GLY A 174 14.92 4.86 7.56
C GLY A 174 13.91 4.48 6.48
N GLU A 175 13.22 3.36 6.70
CA GLU A 175 12.17 2.81 5.83
C GLU A 175 10.88 2.58 6.63
N VAL A 176 9.76 3.18 6.21
CA VAL A 176 8.47 3.03 6.88
C VAL A 176 7.83 1.69 6.49
N PHE A 177 7.70 0.76 7.45
CA PHE A 177 7.13 -0.56 7.17
C PHE A 177 5.67 -0.70 7.61
N ALA A 178 5.21 0.14 8.54
CA ALA A 178 3.81 0.15 8.96
C ALA A 178 3.37 1.50 9.53
N SER A 179 2.08 1.79 9.39
CA SER A 179 1.41 2.87 10.09
C SER A 179 0.08 2.36 10.61
N PHE A 180 -0.32 2.80 11.79
CA PHE A 180 -1.57 2.39 12.42
C PHE A 180 -2.18 3.54 13.21
N ARG A 181 -3.48 3.40 13.54
CA ARG A 181 -4.19 4.40 14.35
C ARG A 181 -4.37 3.89 15.77
N VAL A 182 -3.97 4.70 16.74
CA VAL A 182 -4.20 4.50 18.16
C VAL A 182 -5.64 4.91 18.49
N THR A 183 -6.39 4.01 19.13
CA THR A 183 -7.78 4.23 19.50
C THR A 183 -7.87 4.73 20.94
N GLY A 184 -8.69 5.75 21.19
CA GLY A 184 -8.92 6.30 22.52
C GLY A 184 -9.32 7.77 22.45
N ALA A 185 -10.16 8.20 23.40
CA ALA A 185 -10.49 9.63 23.53
C ALA A 185 -9.37 10.37 24.26
N GLU A 186 -8.87 9.79 25.35
CA GLU A 186 -7.82 10.35 26.21
C GLU A 186 -6.45 9.76 25.87
N TYR A 187 -5.39 10.54 26.14
CA TYR A 187 -4.01 10.12 25.91
C TYR A 187 -3.66 8.99 26.91
N PRO A 188 -3.24 7.79 26.45
CA PRO A 188 -3.01 6.64 27.34
C PRO A 188 -1.90 6.83 28.38
N GLY A 189 -0.99 7.77 28.16
CA GLY A 189 0.25 7.90 28.93
C GLY A 189 1.45 7.45 28.10
N GLU A 190 2.63 7.93 28.44
CA GLU A 190 3.86 7.70 27.67
C GLU A 190 4.28 6.22 27.67
N ASP A 191 4.35 5.60 28.86
CA ASP A 191 4.70 4.18 29.01
C ASP A 191 3.76 3.27 28.20
N ALA A 192 2.45 3.51 28.28
CA ALA A 192 1.47 2.74 27.54
C ALA A 192 1.59 2.91 26.01
N MET A 193 2.09 4.06 25.54
CA MET A 193 2.33 4.30 24.12
C MET A 193 3.60 3.61 23.64
N ILE A 194 4.64 3.54 24.47
CA ILE A 194 5.88 2.80 24.21
C ILE A 194 5.56 1.30 24.12
N ASP A 195 4.91 0.72 25.13
CA ASP A 195 4.52 -0.70 25.15
C ASP A 195 3.68 -1.07 23.92
N LEU A 196 2.76 -0.19 23.53
CA LEU A 196 1.94 -0.38 22.34
C LEU A 196 2.78 -0.36 21.06
N ALA A 197 3.75 0.56 20.96
CA ALA A 197 4.61 0.68 19.79
C ALA A 197 5.51 -0.55 19.63
N GLU A 198 6.20 -0.94 20.69
CA GLU A 198 7.10 -2.11 20.69
C GLU A 198 6.34 -3.37 20.27
N SER A 199 5.20 -3.64 20.90
CA SER A 199 4.37 -4.79 20.57
C SER A 199 3.84 -4.72 19.12
N LYS A 200 3.23 -3.60 18.72
CA LYS A 200 2.62 -3.49 17.38
C LYS A 200 3.64 -3.49 16.26
N CYS A 201 4.74 -2.77 16.40
CA CYS A 201 5.76 -2.70 15.36
C CYS A 201 6.47 -4.04 15.20
N THR A 202 6.75 -4.75 16.30
CA THR A 202 7.30 -6.12 16.27
C THR A 202 6.36 -7.12 15.62
N ASP A 203 5.05 -6.98 15.80
CA ASP A 203 4.06 -7.83 15.11
C ASP A 203 3.94 -7.49 13.61
N LEU A 204 3.91 -6.19 13.29
CA LEU A 204 3.65 -5.70 11.94
C LEU A 204 4.84 -5.88 10.99
N GLN A 205 6.07 -5.90 11.48
CA GLN A 205 7.26 -6.12 10.64
C GLN A 205 7.15 -7.43 9.85
N TRP A 206 6.60 -8.48 10.43
CA TRP A 206 6.48 -9.79 9.77
C TRP A 206 5.53 -9.77 8.58
N ALA A 207 4.64 -8.78 8.47
CA ALA A 207 3.80 -8.60 7.29
C ALA A 207 4.53 -7.82 6.17
N TYR A 208 5.61 -7.12 6.51
CA TYR A 208 6.42 -6.33 5.58
C TYR A 208 7.65 -7.09 5.09
N VAL A 209 8.30 -7.82 5.99
CA VAL A 209 9.41 -8.72 5.72
C VAL A 209 8.92 -10.14 5.97
N MET A 210 8.35 -10.74 4.93
CA MET A 210 7.77 -12.09 5.01
C MET A 210 8.83 -13.18 5.05
N ASP A 211 10.03 -12.92 4.51
CA ASP A 211 11.15 -13.85 4.61
C ASP A 211 11.82 -13.72 5.97
N THR A 212 11.58 -14.69 6.86
CA THR A 212 12.14 -14.68 8.22
C THR A 212 13.66 -14.86 8.27
N TRP A 213 14.29 -15.26 7.16
CA TRP A 213 15.75 -15.38 7.03
C TRP A 213 16.35 -14.25 6.20
N ALA A 214 15.57 -13.22 5.90
CA ALA A 214 16.12 -12.00 5.31
C ALA A 214 17.24 -11.50 6.23
N ASP A 215 18.36 -11.15 5.62
CA ASP A 215 19.43 -10.49 6.34
C ASP A 215 18.99 -9.04 6.57
N PHE A 216 18.70 -8.72 7.83
CA PHE A 216 18.37 -7.37 8.25
C PHE A 216 19.62 -6.50 8.39
N GLY A 217 20.83 -7.08 8.25
CA GLY A 217 22.08 -6.40 8.52
C GLY A 217 22.04 -5.74 9.90
N ASP A 218 22.38 -4.46 9.93
CA ASP A 218 22.32 -3.63 11.13
C ASP A 218 20.99 -2.87 11.24
N ALA A 219 19.85 -3.42 10.77
CA ALA A 219 18.55 -2.76 10.92
C ALA A 219 17.89 -3.08 12.26
N GLN A 220 17.28 -2.06 12.88
CA GLN A 220 16.43 -2.18 14.06
C GLN A 220 15.11 -1.43 13.88
N ILE A 221 14.16 -1.68 14.79
CA ILE A 221 12.85 -1.03 14.78
C ILE A 221 12.92 0.28 15.55
N TYR A 222 12.53 1.35 14.87
CA TYR A 222 12.19 2.65 15.44
C TYR A 222 10.68 2.88 15.34
N TYR A 223 10.15 3.76 16.18
CA TYR A 223 8.75 4.14 16.12
C TYR A 223 8.56 5.62 16.41
N PHE A 224 7.58 6.21 15.72
CA PHE A 224 7.03 7.52 16.06
C PHE A 224 5.60 7.35 16.53
N MET A 225 5.36 7.78 17.76
CA MET A 225 4.05 7.70 18.41
C MET A 225 3.57 9.11 18.78
N PRO A 226 2.24 9.33 18.79
CA PRO A 226 1.69 10.58 19.31
C PRO A 226 2.09 10.78 20.77
N ASP A 227 2.42 12.01 21.14
CA ASP A 227 2.63 12.40 22.54
C ASP A 227 1.40 13.16 23.08
N ARG A 228 1.46 13.62 24.32
CA ARG A 228 0.35 14.38 24.92
C ARG A 228 0.02 15.68 24.16
N THR A 229 1.01 16.30 23.54
CA THR A 229 0.88 17.55 22.79
C THR A 229 0.21 17.28 21.44
N THR A 230 0.76 16.39 20.61
CA THR A 230 0.20 16.06 19.30
C THR A 230 -1.17 15.38 19.42
N TRP A 231 -1.40 14.60 20.49
CA TRP A 231 -2.71 14.02 20.79
C TRP A 231 -3.80 15.07 21.00
N ARG A 232 -3.50 16.21 21.64
CA ARG A 232 -4.47 17.33 21.79
C ARG A 232 -4.82 17.96 20.45
N HIS A 233 -3.93 17.88 19.47
CA HIS A 233 -4.14 18.35 18.10
C HIS A 233 -4.74 17.28 17.17
N GLY A 234 -5.14 16.13 17.73
CA GLY A 234 -5.84 15.08 17.00
C GLY A 234 -4.93 13.99 16.44
N ASP A 235 -3.63 14.03 16.72
CA ASP A 235 -2.72 12.99 16.27
C ASP A 235 -2.99 11.67 16.98
N ARG A 236 -3.15 10.63 16.17
CA ARG A 236 -3.47 9.28 16.60
C ARG A 236 -2.66 8.27 15.78
N HIS A 237 -1.63 8.66 15.05
CA HIS A 237 -0.93 7.75 14.15
C HIS A 237 0.39 7.27 14.74
N GLY A 238 0.49 5.97 14.96
CA GLY A 238 1.77 5.31 15.20
C GLY A 238 2.42 4.91 13.87
N THR A 239 3.72 5.11 13.77
CA THR A 239 4.53 4.75 12.59
C THR A 239 5.69 3.88 13.01
N CYS A 240 5.90 2.77 12.31
CA CYS A 240 6.98 1.83 12.54
C CYS A 240 7.99 1.90 11.39
N ILE A 241 9.27 1.97 11.75
CA ILE A 241 10.37 2.30 10.85
C ILE A 241 11.49 1.30 11.06
N PHE A 242 12.12 0.84 9.99
CA PHE A 242 13.45 0.23 10.07
C PHE A 242 14.50 1.32 9.92
N GLY A 243 15.52 1.32 10.77
CA GLY A 243 16.68 2.21 10.69
C GLY A 243 17.95 1.49 11.13
N ALA A 244 19.13 2.05 10.86
CA ALA A 244 20.39 1.44 11.28
C ALA A 244 20.55 1.41 12.82
N VAL A 245 21.16 0.36 13.36
CA VAL A 245 21.45 0.17 14.80
C VAL A 245 22.47 1.21 15.27
N ASP A 246 23.52 1.42 14.48
CA ASP A 246 24.56 2.40 14.80
C ASP A 246 24.19 3.78 14.27
N ALA A 247 24.14 4.76 15.19
CA ALA A 247 23.82 6.14 14.85
C ALA A 247 24.81 6.72 13.83
N GLY A 248 24.31 7.09 12.65
CA GLY A 248 25.09 7.63 11.54
C GLY A 248 25.42 6.62 10.44
N GLU A 249 25.17 5.32 10.64
CA GLU A 249 25.10 4.34 9.56
C GLU A 249 23.75 4.43 8.83
N ARG A 250 23.72 3.91 7.60
CA ARG A 250 22.55 4.03 6.71
C ARG A 250 22.19 2.68 6.13
N LEU A 251 20.89 2.41 6.06
CA LEU A 251 20.36 1.25 5.35
C LEU A 251 20.65 1.41 3.86
N GLU A 252 20.80 0.28 3.15
CA GLU A 252 20.97 0.26 1.70
C GLU A 252 20.01 -0.76 1.08
N GLY A 253 19.16 -0.31 0.15
CA GLY A 253 18.10 -1.14 -0.39
C GLY A 253 16.89 -1.24 0.56
N SER A 254 15.74 -1.64 0.02
CA SER A 254 14.54 -1.86 0.82
C SER A 254 14.56 -3.24 1.49
N LEU A 255 14.15 -3.31 2.75
CA LEU A 255 13.93 -4.55 3.50
C LEU A 255 12.63 -5.26 3.09
N ARG A 256 11.80 -4.62 2.25
CA ARG A 256 10.49 -5.12 1.87
C ARG A 256 10.55 -6.46 1.13
N SER A 257 9.98 -7.47 1.74
CA SER A 257 9.86 -8.82 1.20
C SER A 257 8.41 -9.28 1.34
N ASP A 258 7.52 -8.79 0.46
CA ASP A 258 6.09 -9.09 0.50
C ASP A 258 5.57 -9.55 -0.86
N ALA A 259 4.25 -9.78 -0.97
CA ALA A 259 3.63 -10.25 -2.20
C ALA A 259 3.77 -9.30 -3.41
N THR A 260 4.28 -8.08 -3.21
CA THR A 260 4.56 -7.11 -4.28
C THR A 260 6.00 -7.15 -4.76
N THR A 261 6.93 -7.67 -3.95
CA THR A 261 8.37 -7.76 -4.29
C THR A 261 8.82 -9.19 -4.57
N LEU A 262 8.11 -10.19 -4.05
CA LEU A 262 8.41 -11.62 -4.25
C LEU A 262 7.72 -12.19 -5.48
N ASP A 263 8.43 -13.04 -6.22
CA ASP A 263 7.81 -13.87 -7.27
C ASP A 263 6.90 -14.97 -6.67
N ALA A 264 6.16 -15.67 -7.52
CA ALA A 264 5.17 -16.65 -7.08
C ALA A 264 5.80 -17.82 -6.29
N ASP A 265 6.98 -18.28 -6.69
CA ASP A 265 7.67 -19.40 -6.04
C ASP A 265 8.27 -18.95 -4.70
N GLN A 266 8.89 -17.77 -4.68
CA GLN A 266 9.39 -17.14 -3.47
C GLN A 266 8.28 -16.93 -2.44
N LEU A 267 7.14 -16.35 -2.88
CA LEU A 267 5.99 -16.08 -2.03
C LEU A 267 5.38 -17.37 -1.47
N ALA A 268 5.28 -18.43 -2.28
CA ALA A 268 4.81 -19.74 -1.82
C ALA A 268 5.74 -20.32 -0.75
N TYR A 269 7.05 -20.21 -0.93
CA TYR A 269 8.04 -20.72 0.01
C TYR A 269 7.97 -20.00 1.36
N VAL A 270 8.01 -18.66 1.36
CA VAL A 270 8.01 -17.89 2.61
C VAL A 270 6.69 -18.00 3.37
N LYS A 271 5.55 -18.17 2.67
CA LYS A 271 4.26 -18.46 3.31
C LYS A 271 4.26 -19.82 4.00
N ALA A 272 4.83 -20.84 3.37
CA ALA A 272 4.98 -22.15 3.97
C ALA A 272 5.88 -22.10 5.20
N ASP A 273 7.02 -21.40 5.12
CA ASP A 273 7.95 -21.24 6.24
C ASP A 273 7.33 -20.51 7.44
N ARG A 274 6.56 -19.44 7.18
CA ARG A 274 5.89 -18.67 8.23
C ARG A 274 4.93 -19.49 9.07
N ALA A 275 4.29 -20.52 8.50
CA ALA A 275 3.39 -21.40 9.23
C ALA A 275 4.07 -22.11 10.40
N PHE A 276 5.34 -22.47 10.24
CA PHE A 276 6.16 -23.03 11.30
C PHE A 276 6.77 -21.92 12.17
N SER A 277 7.42 -20.93 11.56
CA SER A 277 8.18 -19.90 12.29
C SER A 277 7.32 -19.13 13.30
N LYS A 278 6.05 -18.87 12.97
CA LYS A 278 5.09 -18.26 13.90
C LYS A 278 4.90 -19.07 15.18
N GLU A 279 4.69 -20.38 15.04
CA GLU A 279 4.43 -21.25 16.20
C GLU A 279 5.70 -21.48 17.02
N TYR A 280 6.86 -21.56 16.35
CA TYR A 280 8.16 -21.68 17.00
C TYR A 280 8.51 -20.44 17.84
N LEU A 281 8.36 -19.23 17.28
CA LEU A 281 8.65 -17.97 17.97
C LEU A 281 7.68 -17.67 19.13
N ALA A 282 6.49 -18.29 19.14
CA ALA A 282 5.54 -18.22 20.25
C ALA A 282 5.86 -19.26 21.35
N ALA A 283 7.14 -19.37 21.70
CA ALA A 283 7.62 -20.19 22.81
C ALA A 283 7.11 -19.63 24.16
N PRO A 284 6.96 -20.49 25.19
CA PRO A 284 6.62 -20.00 26.53
C PRO A 284 7.63 -18.97 27.05
N ALA A 285 7.15 -18.01 27.84
CA ALA A 285 8.02 -17.01 28.48
C ALA A 285 8.88 -17.61 29.61
N GLU A 286 8.39 -18.70 30.24
CA GLU A 286 9.17 -19.46 31.20
C GLU A 286 10.20 -20.31 30.45
N GLU A 287 11.48 -19.99 30.61
CA GLU A 287 12.58 -20.63 29.88
C GLU A 287 12.88 -22.02 30.41
N ARG A 288 12.73 -22.22 31.73
CA ARG A 288 12.98 -23.50 32.38
C ARG A 288 11.81 -24.45 32.13
N ILE A 289 12.09 -25.54 31.43
CA ILE A 289 11.09 -26.56 31.09
C ILE A 289 10.47 -27.17 32.35
N GLU A 290 11.23 -27.30 33.44
CA GLU A 290 10.73 -27.85 34.71
C GLU A 290 9.66 -26.98 35.35
N ASP A 291 9.71 -25.67 35.12
CA ASP A 291 8.85 -24.68 35.77
C ASP A 291 7.49 -24.56 35.05
N ASP A 292 7.42 -24.87 33.75
CA ASP A 292 6.16 -24.96 32.97
C ASP A 292 6.16 -26.07 31.89
N LEU A 293 6.32 -27.33 32.32
CA LEU A 293 6.32 -28.47 31.40
C LEU A 293 5.03 -28.54 30.56
N ASP A 294 3.87 -28.22 31.14
CA ASP A 294 2.58 -28.26 30.44
C ASP A 294 2.49 -27.19 29.33
N GLY A 295 3.02 -25.98 29.56
CA GLY A 295 3.12 -24.94 28.55
C GLY A 295 4.07 -25.32 27.43
N HIS A 296 5.24 -25.86 27.76
CA HIS A 296 6.22 -26.38 26.80
C HIS A 296 5.66 -27.52 25.94
N LYS A 297 4.92 -28.47 26.54
CA LYS A 297 4.22 -29.54 25.81
C LYS A 297 3.17 -29.00 24.83
N LYS A 298 2.36 -28.04 25.25
CA LYS A 298 1.38 -27.38 24.37
C LYS A 298 2.07 -26.63 23.23
N TRP A 299 3.19 -25.98 23.50
CA TRP A 299 3.99 -25.31 22.48
C TRP A 299 4.59 -26.31 21.49
N ALA A 300 5.21 -27.40 21.95
CA ALA A 300 5.73 -28.46 21.09
C ALA A 300 4.65 -29.05 20.16
N ALA A 301 3.42 -29.24 20.66
CA ALA A 301 2.29 -29.67 19.83
C ALA A 301 1.90 -28.64 18.75
N ARG A 302 2.01 -27.34 19.04
CA ARG A 302 1.80 -26.27 18.04
C ARG A 302 2.92 -26.26 17.00
N VAL A 303 4.18 -26.45 17.42
CA VAL A 303 5.32 -26.53 16.51
C VAL A 303 5.18 -27.71 15.54
N ASP A 304 4.80 -28.90 16.00
CA ASP A 304 4.51 -30.04 15.10
C ASP A 304 3.42 -29.69 14.07
N LYS A 305 2.33 -29.04 14.50
CA LYS A 305 1.26 -28.59 13.58
C LYS A 305 1.76 -27.56 12.56
N GLY A 306 2.59 -26.60 12.99
CA GLY A 306 3.21 -25.61 12.10
C GLY A 306 4.13 -26.25 11.06
N LEU A 307 4.96 -27.22 11.48
CA LEU A 307 5.79 -28.02 10.58
C LEU A 307 4.95 -28.87 9.61
N ALA A 308 3.82 -29.42 10.07
CA ALA A 308 2.88 -30.15 9.22
C ALA A 308 2.27 -29.25 8.14
N GLU A 309 1.91 -28.03 8.51
CA GLU A 309 1.39 -26.99 7.63
C GLU A 309 2.43 -26.60 6.58
N GLN A 310 3.65 -26.29 7.02
CA GLN A 310 4.78 -25.99 6.13
C GLN A 310 5.00 -27.13 5.13
N ALA A 311 5.15 -28.37 5.59
CA ALA A 311 5.36 -29.52 4.72
C ALA A 311 4.21 -29.74 3.73
N ARG A 312 2.96 -29.47 4.13
CA ARG A 312 1.80 -29.57 3.22
C ARG A 312 1.83 -28.48 2.15
N GLN A 313 2.07 -27.23 2.52
CA GLN A 313 2.15 -26.12 1.57
C GLN A 313 3.30 -26.31 0.57
N LEU A 314 4.47 -26.76 1.05
CA LEU A 314 5.61 -27.07 0.19
C LEU A 314 5.31 -28.19 -0.81
N ARG A 315 4.57 -29.24 -0.42
CA ARG A 315 4.17 -30.32 -1.34
C ARG A 315 3.11 -29.91 -2.34
N ALA A 316 2.29 -28.90 -2.02
CA ALA A 316 1.15 -28.48 -2.83
C ALA A 316 1.53 -27.51 -3.95
N HIS A 317 2.72 -26.92 -3.90
CA HIS A 317 3.22 -25.98 -4.91
C HIS A 317 4.05 -26.69 -5.98
N ASP A 318 3.86 -26.30 -7.24
CA ASP A 318 4.64 -26.83 -8.37
C ASP A 318 5.96 -26.08 -8.49
N TRP A 319 7.07 -26.70 -8.06
CA TRP A 319 8.38 -26.04 -8.05
C TRP A 319 9.12 -26.19 -9.39
N PRO A 320 10.01 -25.24 -9.72
CA PRO A 320 11.00 -25.44 -10.78
C PRO A 320 11.79 -26.75 -10.57
N THR A 321 12.14 -27.46 -11.65
CA THR A 321 12.76 -28.81 -11.57
C THR A 321 14.00 -28.85 -10.68
N GLY A 322 14.82 -27.79 -10.69
CA GLY A 322 16.01 -27.69 -9.82
C GLY A 322 15.67 -27.52 -8.34
N THR A 323 14.56 -26.87 -8.04
CA THR A 323 14.08 -26.57 -6.67
C THR A 323 13.32 -27.75 -6.08
N GLN A 324 12.50 -28.46 -6.87
CA GLN A 324 11.66 -29.59 -6.39
C GLN A 324 12.47 -30.62 -5.58
N LYS A 325 13.63 -31.04 -6.10
CA LYS A 325 14.50 -32.01 -5.40
C LYS A 325 14.95 -31.52 -4.02
N HIS A 326 15.19 -30.22 -3.88
CA HIS A 326 15.58 -29.62 -2.61
C HIS A 326 14.39 -29.54 -1.65
N ILE A 327 13.19 -29.22 -2.16
CA ILE A 327 11.95 -29.23 -1.39
C ILE A 327 11.62 -30.64 -0.87
N ASP A 328 11.72 -31.67 -1.71
CA ASP A 328 11.44 -33.06 -1.28
C ASP A 328 12.36 -33.49 -0.14
N ARG A 329 13.65 -33.09 -0.19
CA ARG A 329 14.62 -33.33 0.87
C ARG A 329 14.27 -32.56 2.14
N LEU A 330 13.95 -31.27 2.03
CA LEU A 330 13.53 -30.43 3.16
C LEU A 330 12.30 -31.03 3.85
N VAL A 331 11.26 -31.34 3.09
CA VAL A 331 10.03 -31.96 3.57
C VAL A 331 10.31 -33.28 4.28
N THR A 332 11.22 -34.10 3.77
CA THR A 332 11.62 -35.36 4.41
C THR A 332 12.26 -35.13 5.80
N GLU A 333 13.11 -34.12 5.94
CA GLU A 333 13.69 -33.77 7.25
C GLU A 333 12.65 -33.17 8.20
N ILE A 334 11.78 -32.29 7.70
CA ILE A 334 10.66 -31.74 8.49
C ILE A 334 9.83 -32.88 9.10
N GLU A 335 9.44 -33.89 8.32
CA GLU A 335 8.65 -35.03 8.83
C GLU A 335 9.39 -35.86 9.89
N LYS A 336 10.73 -35.87 9.88
CA LYS A 336 11.51 -36.50 10.96
C LYS A 336 11.48 -35.64 12.22
N GLY A 337 11.65 -34.31 12.09
CA GLY A 337 11.56 -33.37 13.19
C GLY A 337 10.18 -33.42 13.86
N ARG A 338 9.11 -33.43 13.07
CA ARG A 338 7.72 -33.57 13.54
C ARG A 338 7.51 -34.74 14.49
N LYS A 339 8.10 -35.91 14.20
CA LYS A 339 8.00 -37.09 15.07
C LYS A 339 8.64 -36.86 16.44
N GLU A 340 9.70 -36.07 16.51
CA GLU A 340 10.35 -35.73 17.79
C GLU A 340 9.55 -34.66 18.54
N TRP A 341 9.07 -33.63 17.85
CA TRP A 341 8.17 -32.62 18.44
C TRP A 341 6.87 -33.23 19.00
N ALA A 342 6.29 -34.22 18.31
CA ALA A 342 5.14 -34.96 18.80
C ALA A 342 5.46 -35.78 20.07
N LYS A 343 6.66 -36.35 20.18
CA LYS A 343 7.09 -37.03 21.41
C LYS A 343 7.35 -36.05 22.56
N ALA A 344 7.93 -34.89 22.27
CA ALA A 344 8.11 -33.82 23.26
C ALA A 344 6.75 -33.38 23.83
N ALA A 345 5.74 -33.19 22.96
CA ALA A 345 4.38 -32.84 23.38
C ALA A 345 3.73 -33.85 24.34
N GLU A 346 4.12 -35.13 24.26
CA GLU A 346 3.61 -36.22 25.10
C GLU A 346 4.57 -36.62 26.24
N ALA A 347 5.63 -35.85 26.47
CA ALA A 347 6.63 -36.16 27.49
C ALA A 347 6.02 -36.25 28.91
N SER A 348 6.53 -37.21 29.69
CA SER A 348 6.14 -37.44 31.09
C SER A 348 6.82 -36.49 32.08
N ASP A 349 7.98 -35.96 31.70
CA ASP A 349 8.89 -35.18 32.54
C ASP A 349 9.75 -34.26 31.65
N ALA A 350 10.46 -33.32 32.29
CA ALA A 350 11.29 -32.32 31.63
C ALA A 350 12.47 -32.95 30.86
N ASP A 351 13.16 -33.94 31.44
CA ASP A 351 14.28 -34.63 30.77
C ASP A 351 13.85 -35.30 29.46
N THR A 352 12.68 -35.96 29.48
CA THR A 352 12.10 -36.59 28.28
C THR A 352 11.69 -35.54 27.26
N PHE A 353 11.13 -34.41 27.72
CA PHE A 353 10.81 -33.28 26.86
C PHE A 353 12.06 -32.74 26.18
N ASP A 354 13.10 -32.40 26.94
CA ASP A 354 14.34 -31.79 26.44
C ASP A 354 15.05 -32.67 25.40
N LYS A 355 15.16 -33.97 25.69
CA LYS A 355 15.69 -34.95 24.74
C LYS A 355 15.00 -34.88 23.38
N HIS A 356 13.67 -34.84 23.37
CA HIS A 356 12.88 -34.82 22.15
C HIS A 356 12.84 -33.43 21.50
N TYR A 357 12.84 -32.37 22.30
CA TYR A 357 13.01 -30.99 21.86
C TYR A 357 14.32 -30.82 21.08
N LEU A 358 15.47 -31.18 21.65
CA LEU A 358 16.78 -31.08 20.99
C LEU A 358 16.88 -31.96 19.73
N ALA A 359 16.23 -33.13 19.73
CA ALA A 359 16.17 -33.98 18.55
C ALA A 359 15.29 -33.38 17.43
N GLY A 360 14.16 -32.75 17.81
CA GLY A 360 13.26 -32.02 16.92
C GLY A 360 13.89 -30.76 16.35
N PHE A 361 14.49 -29.94 17.21
CA PHE A 361 15.20 -28.70 16.88
C PHE A 361 16.26 -28.93 15.78
N ARG A 362 17.13 -29.94 15.96
CA ARG A 362 18.16 -30.32 14.97
C ARG A 362 17.59 -30.79 13.63
N LYS A 363 16.28 -31.05 13.54
CA LYS A 363 15.56 -31.58 12.37
C LYS A 363 14.45 -30.66 11.87
N MET A 364 14.46 -29.37 12.24
CA MET A 364 13.50 -28.38 11.73
C MET A 364 13.73 -28.00 10.26
N GLY A 365 14.84 -28.46 9.68
CA GLY A 365 15.08 -28.37 8.25
C GLY A 365 16.03 -27.25 7.83
N ASP A 366 16.60 -26.49 8.77
CA ASP A 366 17.44 -25.31 8.50
C ASP A 366 18.55 -25.59 7.47
N LYS A 367 19.43 -26.57 7.77
CA LYS A 367 20.50 -26.95 6.84
C LYS A 367 19.97 -27.51 5.51
N SER A 368 18.82 -28.20 5.53
CA SER A 368 18.18 -28.74 4.32
C SER A 368 17.40 -27.70 3.52
N ALA A 369 17.04 -26.57 4.12
CA ALA A 369 16.33 -25.47 3.48
C ALA A 369 17.25 -24.63 2.60
N ILE A 370 18.53 -24.49 2.99
CA ILE A 370 19.52 -23.67 2.29
C ILE A 370 19.56 -23.90 0.77
N PRO A 371 19.63 -25.15 0.25
CA PRO A 371 19.65 -25.36 -1.20
C PRO A 371 18.38 -24.90 -1.91
N ALA A 372 17.20 -25.12 -1.30
CA ALA A 372 15.93 -24.66 -1.86
C ALA A 372 15.86 -23.13 -1.86
N ARG A 373 16.18 -22.50 -0.71
CA ARG A 373 16.20 -21.04 -0.55
C ARG A 373 17.18 -20.36 -1.50
N LYS A 374 18.38 -20.93 -1.66
CA LYS A 374 19.37 -20.47 -2.63
C LYS A 374 18.86 -20.56 -4.08
N SER A 375 18.18 -21.65 -4.45
CA SER A 375 17.60 -21.79 -5.79
C SER A 375 16.50 -20.75 -6.07
N LEU A 376 15.80 -20.30 -5.03
CA LEU A 376 14.76 -19.28 -5.07
C LEU A 376 15.28 -17.85 -4.85
N ARG A 377 16.60 -17.67 -4.66
CA ARG A 377 17.22 -16.36 -4.34
C ARG A 377 16.61 -15.71 -3.08
N LEU A 378 16.31 -16.53 -2.07
CA LEU A 378 15.90 -16.09 -0.73
C LEU A 378 17.08 -16.09 0.24
N GLY A 379 16.93 -15.46 1.41
CA GLY A 379 17.97 -15.43 2.44
C GLY A 379 18.42 -16.83 2.85
N THR A 380 19.71 -17.05 3.15
CA THR A 380 20.24 -18.41 3.44
C THR A 380 20.81 -18.58 4.84
N THR A 381 20.73 -17.54 5.68
CA THR A 381 21.20 -17.57 7.07
C THR A 381 20.00 -17.81 7.97
N SER A 382 19.97 -18.94 8.69
CA SER A 382 18.89 -19.20 9.63
C SER A 382 19.04 -18.25 10.84
N PRO A 383 18.00 -17.54 11.27
CA PRO A 383 18.03 -16.78 12.53
C PRO A 383 18.40 -17.65 13.73
N ARG A 384 18.10 -18.96 13.66
CA ARG A 384 18.42 -19.94 14.71
C ARG A 384 19.89 -20.34 14.75
N ASP A 385 20.65 -20.10 13.68
CA ASP A 385 22.10 -20.29 13.67
C ASP A 385 22.83 -19.06 14.27
N ALA A 386 22.19 -17.90 14.30
CA ALA A 386 22.74 -16.64 14.80
C ALA A 386 22.56 -16.46 16.32
N THR A 387 21.62 -17.18 16.94
CA THR A 387 21.52 -17.29 18.39
C THR A 387 22.41 -18.43 18.86
N PRO A 388 23.52 -18.19 19.58
CA PRO A 388 24.10 -19.20 20.45
C PRO A 388 23.12 -19.37 21.62
N TRP A 389 22.06 -20.15 21.40
CA TRP A 389 21.43 -20.85 22.50
C TRP A 389 22.46 -21.91 22.89
N ASP A 390 23.34 -21.57 23.83
CA ASP A 390 23.85 -22.58 24.74
C ASP A 390 22.57 -23.20 25.32
N GLY A 391 22.25 -24.42 24.87
CA GLY A 391 21.17 -25.20 25.47
C GLY A 391 21.39 -25.29 26.98
N PRO A 392 20.41 -25.81 27.76
CA PRO A 392 20.69 -26.09 29.16
C PRO A 392 22.02 -26.83 29.22
N GLU A 393 23.00 -26.25 29.92
CA GLU A 393 24.25 -26.93 30.25
C GLU A 393 23.80 -28.21 30.94
N THR A 394 23.73 -29.31 30.19
CA THR A 394 23.55 -30.61 30.78
C THR A 394 24.79 -30.76 31.62
N GLY A 395 24.65 -30.61 32.93
CA GLY A 395 25.68 -30.82 33.96
C GLY A 395 26.14 -32.27 33.99
N LEU A 396 26.57 -32.76 32.82
CA LEU A 396 27.43 -33.89 32.65
C LEU A 396 28.82 -33.29 32.58
N ASP A 397 29.30 -32.89 33.76
CA ASP A 397 30.72 -32.80 34.01
C ASP A 397 31.36 -34.06 33.42
N GLU A 398 32.22 -33.88 32.42
CA GLU A 398 33.13 -34.92 32.01
C GLU A 398 34.03 -35.21 33.22
N ASP A 399 33.64 -36.25 33.95
CA ASP A 399 34.47 -37.01 34.87
C ASP A 399 35.70 -37.50 34.10
N HIS A 400 36.68 -36.63 33.98
CA HIS A 400 38.06 -36.97 33.73
C HIS A 400 38.80 -36.97 35.07
N GLY A 401 38.45 -37.97 35.89
CA GLY A 401 39.40 -39.02 36.21
C GLY A 401 40.66 -38.53 36.92
N ALA A 402 40.62 -38.64 38.24
CA ALA A 402 41.78 -38.65 39.11
C ALA A 402 42.91 -39.53 38.55
N GLY A 403 44.09 -38.92 38.38
CA GLY A 403 45.36 -39.59 38.25
C GLY A 403 46.39 -38.83 39.10
N GLY A 404 46.44 -39.15 40.39
CA GLY A 404 47.63 -38.85 41.19
C GLY A 404 48.80 -39.73 40.74
N ASP A 405 49.98 -39.14 40.60
CA ASP A 405 51.09 -39.42 41.52
C ASP A 405 52.39 -38.73 41.08
N SER A 406 53.15 -38.34 42.11
CA SER A 406 54.62 -38.37 42.23
C SER A 406 55.49 -37.46 41.33
N GLU A 407 56.12 -36.50 42.04
CA GLU A 407 57.58 -36.33 42.18
C GLU A 407 58.45 -35.61 41.13
N GLU A 408 59.36 -34.81 41.72
CA GLU A 408 60.69 -34.38 41.28
C GLU A 408 60.83 -33.34 40.15
N ALA A 409 61.02 -32.06 40.53
CA ALA A 409 62.35 -31.41 40.67
C ALA A 409 62.20 -29.87 40.79
#